data_AF-A0A7U3V3M8-F1
#
_entry.id   AF-A0A7U3V3M8-F1
#
_cell.length_a   1.000
_cell.length_b   1.000
_cell.length_c   1.000
_cell.angle_alpha   90.00
_cell.angle_beta   90.00
_cell.angle_gamma   90.00
#
_symmetry.space_group_name_H-M   'P 1'
#
loop_
_entity.id
_entity.type
_entity.pdbx_description
1 polymer ?
#
loop_
_entity_poly.entity_id
_entity_poly.type
_entity_poly.pdbx_seq_one_letter_code
_entity_poly.pdbx_strand_id
1 'polypeptide(L)'
;MSIDFTESEIKTIQSAVDHRWRKEKIEVNLADIEITKEGEDEPTLAPAVVWEDQNSTFIILKMGAFSYKNFFYYLTDQRFDTGVPEYNDLYECADKLLKAQADFMLSKHTKGLDLHIQK
;
A
#
# COMPACT_ATOMS: atom_id res chain seq x y z
N MET A 1 0.31 22.69 -6.47
CA MET A 1 1.40 22.42 -5.49
C MET A 1 1.07 21.09 -4.85
N SER A 2 1.92 20.08 -5.04
CA SER A 2 1.85 18.81 -4.31
C SER A 2 2.13 19.08 -2.84
N ILE A 3 1.48 18.33 -1.95
CA ILE A 3 1.70 18.43 -0.51
C ILE A 3 2.54 17.23 -0.12
N ASP A 4 3.76 17.47 0.37
CA ASP A 4 4.65 16.40 0.82
C ASP A 4 4.22 15.77 2.14
N PHE A 5 4.72 14.56 2.39
CA PHE A 5 4.59 13.92 3.69
C PHE A 5 5.40 14.67 4.75
N THR A 6 4.77 14.89 5.89
CA THR A 6 5.42 15.40 7.11
C THR A 6 6.17 14.27 7.80
N GLU A 7 7.17 14.62 8.63
CA GLU A 7 7.89 13.62 9.43
C GLU A 7 6.97 12.78 10.34
N SER A 8 5.91 13.39 10.88
CA SER A 8 4.93 12.69 11.72
C SER A 8 4.12 11.66 10.94
N GLU A 9 3.77 11.96 9.70
CA GLU A 9 3.06 11.04 8.82
C GLU A 9 3.97 9.86 8.44
N ILE A 10 5.22 10.12 8.09
CA ILE A 10 6.22 9.07 7.79
C ILE A 10 6.42 8.16 9.00
N LYS A 11 6.56 8.72 10.20
CA LYS A 11 6.67 7.94 11.44
C LYS A 11 5.43 7.08 11.71
N THR A 12 4.25 7.57 11.35
CA THR A 12 2.99 6.83 11.49
C THR A 12 2.97 5.61 10.56
N ILE A 13 3.37 5.78 9.29
CA ILE A 13 3.48 4.68 8.33
C ILE A 13 4.55 3.68 8.78
N GLN A 14 5.74 4.16 9.16
CA GLN A 14 6.82 3.31 9.67
C GLN A 14 6.37 2.50 10.89
N SER A 15 5.61 3.11 11.82
CA SER A 15 5.09 2.39 12.99
C SER A 15 4.13 1.27 12.61
N ALA A 16 3.29 1.47 11.59
CA ALA A 16 2.40 0.42 11.06
C ALA A 16 3.18 -0.73 10.43
N VAL A 17 4.24 -0.41 9.66
CA VAL A 17 5.17 -1.39 9.06
C VAL A 17 5.90 -2.17 10.16
N ASP A 18 6.50 -1.50 11.15
CA ASP A 18 7.22 -2.13 12.26
C ASP A 18 6.32 -3.09 13.06
N HIS A 19 5.04 -2.73 13.24
CA HIS A 19 4.09 -3.59 13.92
C HIS A 19 3.85 -4.91 13.17
N ARG A 20 3.87 -4.87 11.83
CA ARG A 20 3.68 -6.03 10.95
C ARG A 20 4.93 -6.92 10.86
N TRP A 21 6.11 -6.32 10.76
CA TRP A 21 7.40 -7.04 10.65
C TRP A 21 8.24 -6.91 11.92
N ARG A 22 7.74 -7.39 13.06
CA ARG A 22 8.42 -7.25 14.38
C ARG A 22 9.84 -7.83 14.46
N LYS A 23 10.21 -8.72 13.53
CA LYS A 23 11.51 -9.42 13.51
C LYS A 23 12.49 -8.85 12.48
N GLU A 24 11.99 -8.13 11.49
CA GLU A 24 12.77 -7.65 10.35
C GLU A 24 12.52 -6.16 10.18
N LYS A 25 13.58 -5.37 10.04
CA LYS A 25 13.44 -3.94 9.85
C LYS A 25 13.18 -3.66 8.38
N ILE A 26 11.95 -3.28 8.05
CA ILE A 26 11.59 -2.77 6.72
C ILE A 26 11.53 -1.25 6.80
N GLU A 27 12.37 -0.57 6.02
CA GLU A 27 12.41 0.89 5.98
C GLU A 27 11.49 1.43 4.90
N VAL A 28 10.71 2.45 5.26
CA VAL A 28 9.89 3.19 4.30
C VAL A 28 10.71 4.27 3.60
N ASN A 29 10.51 4.42 2.29
CA ASN A 29 11.22 5.37 1.45
C ASN A 29 10.25 6.38 0.85
N LEU A 30 10.71 7.62 0.71
CA LEU A 30 9.97 8.65 -0.02
C LEU A 30 10.26 8.56 -1.51
N ALA A 31 9.23 8.73 -2.32
CA ALA A 31 9.32 8.79 -3.77
C ALA A 31 8.26 9.75 -4.33
N ASP A 32 8.38 10.10 -5.61
CA ASP A 32 7.32 10.74 -6.38
C ASP A 32 6.84 9.78 -7.45
N ILE A 33 5.52 9.57 -7.54
CA ILE A 33 4.92 8.65 -8.49
C ILE A 33 4.00 9.43 -9.43
N GLU A 34 4.17 9.21 -10.74
CA GLU A 34 3.25 9.75 -11.74
C GLU A 34 1.88 9.06 -11.63
N ILE A 35 0.84 9.86 -11.43
CA ILE A 35 -0.55 9.41 -11.39
C ILE A 35 -1.41 10.26 -12.30
N THR A 36 -2.35 9.61 -12.98
CA THR A 36 -3.46 10.29 -13.64
C THR A 36 -4.68 10.23 -12.73
N LYS A 37 -5.17 11.39 -12.31
CA LYS A 37 -6.38 11.45 -11.47
C LYS A 37 -7.62 11.23 -12.32
N GLU A 38 -8.69 10.79 -11.69
CA GLU A 38 -9.96 10.60 -12.39
C GLU A 38 -10.48 11.96 -12.91
N GLY A 39 -10.74 12.02 -14.21
CA GLY A 39 -11.18 13.25 -14.88
C GLY A 39 -10.06 14.22 -15.29
N GLU A 40 -8.78 13.85 -15.11
CA GLU A 40 -7.63 14.58 -15.63
C GLU A 40 -6.99 13.82 -16.80
N ASP A 41 -6.55 14.54 -17.84
CA ASP A 41 -5.88 13.95 -19.01
C ASP A 41 -4.35 13.92 -18.86
N GLU A 42 -3.79 14.79 -18.00
CA GLU A 42 -2.35 14.92 -17.78
C GLU A 42 -1.91 14.20 -16.49
N PRO A 43 -0.82 13.41 -16.52
CA PRO A 43 -0.27 12.82 -15.31
C PRO A 43 0.34 13.91 -14.41
N THR A 44 0.24 13.70 -13.11
CA THR A 44 0.82 14.57 -12.08
C THR A 44 1.69 13.74 -11.13
N LEU A 45 2.77 14.33 -10.63
CA LEU A 45 3.59 13.70 -9.59
C LEU A 45 2.88 13.82 -8.24
N ALA A 46 2.65 12.66 -7.61
CA ALA A 46 2.14 12.58 -6.25
C ALA A 46 3.23 12.06 -5.31
N PRO A 47 3.47 12.73 -4.16
CA PRO A 47 4.36 12.23 -3.14
C PRO A 47 3.88 10.86 -2.65
N ALA A 48 4.83 9.95 -2.49
CA ALA A 48 4.60 8.55 -2.16
C ALA A 48 5.51 8.08 -1.04
N VAL A 49 4.99 7.19 -0.21
CA VAL A 49 5.78 6.37 0.71
C VAL A 49 5.74 4.94 0.22
N VAL A 50 6.92 4.36 0.02
CA VAL A 50 7.11 3.05 -0.61
C VAL A 50 7.97 2.15 0.26
N TRP A 51 7.60 0.89 0.36
CA TRP A 51 8.43 -0.15 0.95
C TRP A 51 8.19 -1.49 0.26
N GLU A 52 9.11 -2.43 0.44
CA GLU A 52 9.07 -3.74 -0.22
C GLU A 52 9.21 -4.85 0.82
N ASP A 53 8.46 -5.93 0.60
CA ASP A 53 8.60 -7.20 1.32
C ASP A 53 8.46 -8.36 0.34
N GLN A 54 9.53 -9.13 0.16
CA GLN A 54 9.59 -10.31 -0.70
C GLN A 54 9.07 -10.07 -2.13
N ASN A 55 7.79 -10.39 -2.38
CA ASN A 55 7.12 -10.34 -3.67
C ASN A 55 6.11 -9.18 -3.74
N SER A 56 6.12 -8.27 -2.76
CA SER A 56 5.17 -7.16 -2.67
C SER A 56 5.86 -5.81 -2.54
N THR A 57 5.46 -4.86 -3.37
CA THR A 57 5.82 -3.45 -3.25
C THR A 57 4.59 -2.68 -2.80
N PHE A 58 4.67 -1.99 -1.69
CA PHE A 58 3.58 -1.25 -1.08
C PHE A 58 3.72 0.24 -1.35
N ILE A 59 2.62 0.91 -1.65
CA ILE A 59 2.59 2.33 -1.97
C ILE A 59 1.46 3.02 -1.20
N ILE A 60 1.80 4.14 -0.57
CA ILE A 60 0.83 5.13 -0.07
C ILE A 60 1.11 6.47 -0.71
N LEU A 61 0.13 7.01 -1.42
CA LEU A 61 0.17 8.32 -2.05
C LEU A 61 -0.45 9.38 -1.14
N LYS A 62 0.10 10.59 -1.19
CA LYS A 62 -0.49 11.79 -0.61
C LYS A 62 -1.28 12.55 -1.66
N MET A 63 -2.60 12.54 -1.53
CA MET A 63 -3.53 13.19 -2.45
C MET A 63 -3.93 14.59 -1.97
N GLY A 64 -3.84 14.84 -0.66
CA GLY A 64 -4.11 16.12 -0.02
C GLY A 64 -3.60 16.16 1.42
N ALA A 65 -4.00 17.17 2.20
CA ALA A 65 -3.53 17.34 3.58
C ALA A 65 -3.94 16.18 4.51
N PHE A 66 -5.14 15.62 4.29
CA PHE A 66 -5.71 14.47 4.99
C PHE A 66 -6.43 13.57 3.98
N SER A 67 -5.80 13.33 2.84
CA SER A 67 -6.31 12.42 1.82
C SER A 67 -5.17 11.57 1.30
N TYR A 68 -5.33 10.26 1.43
CA TYR A 68 -4.33 9.26 1.12
C TYR A 68 -4.94 8.16 0.28
N LYS A 69 -4.18 7.66 -0.70
CA LYS A 69 -4.56 6.50 -1.50
C LYS A 69 -3.51 5.42 -1.34
N ASN A 70 -3.92 4.16 -1.28
CA ASN A 70 -3.01 3.04 -1.13
C ASN A 70 -3.24 1.97 -2.20
N PHE A 71 -2.17 1.27 -2.53
CA PHE A 71 -2.19 0.06 -3.35
C PHE A 71 -0.87 -0.68 -3.16
N PHE A 72 -0.85 -1.95 -3.55
CA PHE A 72 0.40 -2.71 -3.63
C PHE A 72 0.51 -3.39 -4.98
N TYR A 73 1.75 -3.61 -5.42
CA TYR A 73 2.06 -4.55 -6.47
C TYR A 73 2.44 -5.89 -5.86
N TYR A 74 1.97 -6.97 -6.48
CA TYR A 74 2.49 -8.31 -6.25
C TYR A 74 3.23 -8.75 -7.51
N LEU A 75 4.49 -9.14 -7.36
CA LEU A 75 5.42 -9.32 -8.47
C LEU A 75 5.50 -8.02 -9.31
N THR A 76 5.75 -8.13 -10.61
CA THR A 76 6.03 -6.96 -11.48
C THR A 76 4.80 -6.38 -12.16
N ASP A 77 3.66 -7.07 -12.18
CA ASP A 77 2.56 -6.76 -13.09
C ASP A 77 1.18 -6.68 -12.42
N GLN A 78 1.00 -7.24 -11.23
CA GLN A 78 -0.31 -7.29 -10.59
C GLN A 78 -0.46 -6.19 -9.54
N ARG A 79 -1.22 -5.15 -9.89
CA ARG A 79 -1.66 -4.11 -8.95
C ARG A 79 -2.92 -4.53 -8.21
N PHE A 80 -2.95 -4.25 -6.91
CA PHE A 80 -4.11 -4.43 -6.05
C PHE A 80 -4.39 -3.17 -5.24
N ASP A 81 -5.63 -2.71 -5.28
CA ASP A 81 -6.13 -1.61 -4.48
C ASP A 81 -6.98 -2.17 -3.32
N THR A 82 -7.14 -1.40 -2.24
CA THR A 82 -7.92 -1.84 -1.06
C THR A 82 -9.44 -1.73 -1.25
N GLY A 83 -9.89 -1.25 -2.42
CA GLY A 83 -11.31 -0.99 -2.72
C GLY A 83 -11.87 0.30 -2.11
N VAL A 84 -11.07 1.01 -1.30
CA VAL A 84 -11.41 2.34 -0.78
C VAL A 84 -10.72 3.39 -1.65
N PRO A 85 -11.45 4.40 -2.18
CA PRO A 85 -10.88 5.37 -3.10
C PRO A 85 -9.82 6.25 -2.42
N GLU A 86 -10.13 6.77 -1.23
CA GLU A 86 -9.26 7.62 -0.43
C GLU A 86 -9.55 7.44 1.07
N TYR A 87 -8.51 7.63 1.88
CA TYR A 87 -8.54 7.59 3.33
C TYR A 87 -8.23 8.96 3.90
N ASN A 88 -8.88 9.32 5.01
CA ASN A 88 -8.57 10.55 5.76
C ASN A 88 -7.69 10.31 6.99
N ASP A 89 -7.56 9.05 7.43
CA ASP A 89 -6.67 8.61 8.50
C ASP A 89 -5.52 7.80 7.90
N LEU A 90 -4.29 8.25 8.16
CA LEU A 90 -3.09 7.62 7.58
C LEU A 90 -2.78 6.26 8.20
N TYR A 91 -3.09 6.06 9.48
CA TYR A 91 -2.87 4.76 10.14
C TYR A 91 -3.86 3.72 9.61
N GLU A 92 -5.13 4.09 9.41
CA GLU A 92 -6.11 3.22 8.74
C GLU A 92 -5.68 2.89 7.31
N CYS A 93 -5.20 3.89 6.55
CA CYS A 93 -4.64 3.70 5.22
C CYS A 93 -3.48 2.67 5.24
N ALA A 94 -2.53 2.86 6.17
CA ALA A 94 -1.60 1.89 6.76
C ALA A 94 -2.10 0.44 6.82
N ASP A 95 -2.94 0.24 7.82
CA ASP A 95 -3.42 -1.04 8.30
C ASP A 95 -4.26 -1.78 7.25
N LYS A 96 -5.11 -1.06 6.50
CA LYS A 96 -5.94 -1.65 5.44
C LYS A 96 -5.11 -2.16 4.28
N LEU A 97 -4.05 -1.45 3.90
CA LEU A 97 -3.14 -1.92 2.86
C LEU A 97 -2.45 -3.23 3.27
N LEU A 98 -1.92 -3.29 4.48
CA LEU A 98 -1.23 -4.46 5.01
C LEU A 98 -2.18 -5.66 5.18
N LYS A 99 -3.42 -5.43 5.61
CA LYS A 99 -4.46 -6.47 5.70
C LYS A 99 -4.87 -6.99 4.33
N ALA A 100 -5.09 -6.09 3.36
CA ALA A 100 -5.46 -6.49 1.99
C ALA A 100 -4.38 -7.36 1.35
N GLN A 101 -3.10 -7.05 1.57
CA GLN A 101 -2.00 -7.91 1.09
C GLN A 101 -1.98 -9.28 1.79
N ALA A 102 -2.20 -9.33 3.10
CA ALA A 102 -2.27 -10.59 3.84
C ALA A 102 -3.44 -11.46 3.36
N ASP A 103 -4.63 -10.88 3.18
CA ASP A 103 -5.82 -11.56 2.66
C ASP A 103 -5.57 -12.08 1.23
N PHE A 104 -4.91 -11.29 0.38
CA PHE A 104 -4.50 -11.71 -0.95
C PHE A 104 -3.58 -12.93 -0.91
N MET A 105 -2.54 -12.91 -0.06
CA MET A 105 -1.61 -14.03 0.09
C MET A 105 -2.31 -15.30 0.59
N LEU A 106 -3.24 -15.17 1.55
CA LEU A 106 -4.05 -16.28 2.02
C LEU A 106 -4.94 -16.86 0.91
N SER A 107 -5.57 -15.99 0.11
CA SER A 107 -6.43 -16.43 -1.01
C SER A 107 -5.63 -17.19 -2.08
N LYS A 108 -4.40 -16.76 -2.38
CA LYS A 108 -3.50 -17.42 -3.33
C LYS A 108 -3.00 -18.76 -2.79
N HIS A 109 -2.61 -18.83 -1.52
CA HIS A 109 -2.22 -20.09 -0.88
C HIS A 109 -3.39 -21.08 -0.83
N THR A 110 -4.62 -20.61 -0.63
CA THR A 110 -5.81 -21.46 -0.57
C THR A 110 -6.17 -22.05 -1.95
N LYS A 111 -5.91 -21.34 -3.06
CA LYS A 111 -6.07 -21.89 -4.42
C LYS A 111 -5.09 -23.04 -4.74
N GLY A 112 -3.99 -23.15 -4.00
CA GLY A 112 -3.09 -24.31 -4.06
C GLY A 112 -3.52 -25.49 -3.18
N LEU A 113 -4.47 -25.27 -2.25
CA LEU A 113 -5.17 -26.30 -1.49
C LEU A 113 -6.50 -26.62 -2.17
N ASP A 114 -6.46 -27.04 -3.44
CA ASP A 114 -7.53 -27.89 -3.98
C ASP A 114 -7.46 -29.22 -3.22
N LEU A 115 -8.06 -29.21 -2.03
CA LEU A 115 -8.29 -30.36 -1.19
C LEU A 115 -9.05 -31.35 -2.06
N HIS A 116 -8.34 -32.37 -2.52
CA HIS A 116 -8.92 -33.63 -2.96
C HIS A 116 -9.71 -34.20 -1.77
N ILE A 117 -10.94 -33.72 -1.59
CA ILE A 117 -11.93 -34.41 -0.78
C ILE A 117 -12.37 -35.59 -1.64
N GLN A 118 -11.58 -36.66 -1.55
CA GLN A 118 -12.00 -38.00 -1.97
C GLN A 118 -13.28 -38.31 -1.18
N LYS A 119 -14.39 -38.48 -1.89
CA LYS A 119 -15.66 -38.94 -1.35
C LYS A 119 -15.87 -40.39 -1.73
#